data_AF-A0AAJ0UHP9-F1
#
_entry.id   AF-A0AAJ0UHP9-F1
#
_cell.length_a   1.000
_cell.length_b   1.000
_cell.length_c   1.000
_cell.angle_alpha   90.00
_cell.angle_beta   90.00
_cell.angle_gamma   90.00
#
_symmetry.space_group_name_H-M   'P 1'
#
loop_
_entity.id
_entity.type
_entity.pdbx_description
1 polymer ?
#
loop_
_entity_poly.entity_id
_entity_poly.type
_entity_poly.pdbx_seq_one_letter_code
_entity_poly.pdbx_strand_id
1 'polypeptide(L)'
;MPETAQAQRHADHADDDRNAGDLESRQDEAWHQLEVEDALRALNSSRDGITDAFAHRRLETFGANQIGERREVSAWAVLLHQFTSPLIYVLLAALAATLAIGLITGEQRWVDAIVIGAVLMINSTAGPEHANGHLPEVYTGSDIEDWSDEELDEALGRVNVFARVEPIQKTRLVERLKANNEIVAVTGDGVNDAPALKAAHIGAAMGAGTDVAKEASDMVVTDNNFASVYHAVEEGRTAFRNVRMATFFLLSTGAAIVIMILTALGLNWPLPLLPAQILWLNVVTNGIADVALAFEPGEKALFRRPPRPPSEGVLDRILIERLVLVGLWLAAGSLGVFLWQWGFDVHSFAPGSEDNLTDARTAALTTMVLFQMVHVFNCRSEDVSLFRKSLFSNKVLFLGVLASLAVHVTAMYLPWTQQLLGLSGLDLNTWLWAGAVAATAIIVNELHKGLRPKRPRGAPAAGRQAALA
;
A
#
# COMPACT_ATOMS: atom_id res chain seq x y z
N MET A 1 72.26 9.51 36.55
CA MET A 1 70.88 9.72 37.05
C MET A 1 69.89 8.91 36.21
N PRO A 2 69.73 7.58 36.44
CA PRO A 2 68.79 6.74 35.69
C PRO A 2 67.58 6.24 36.51
N GLU A 3 67.38 6.70 37.75
CA GLU A 3 66.33 6.14 38.64
C GLU A 3 64.91 6.68 38.41
N THR A 4 64.73 7.79 37.68
CA THR A 4 63.39 8.40 37.50
C THR A 4 62.56 7.79 36.37
N ALA A 5 63.16 7.11 35.39
CA ALA A 5 62.44 6.51 34.26
C ALA A 5 61.87 5.11 34.56
N GLN A 6 62.41 4.39 35.55
CA GLN A 6 61.88 3.09 35.97
C GLN A 6 60.71 3.21 36.94
N ALA A 7 60.67 4.26 37.78
CA ALA A 7 59.55 4.52 38.68
C ALA A 7 58.25 4.88 37.93
N GLN A 8 58.34 5.54 36.77
CA GLN A 8 57.18 5.92 35.96
C GLN A 8 56.58 4.75 35.17
N ARG A 9 57.41 3.80 34.69
CA ARG A 9 56.93 2.58 34.01
C ARG A 9 56.27 1.57 34.96
N HIS A 10 56.64 1.59 36.25
CA HIS A 10 55.98 0.77 37.27
C HIS A 10 54.66 1.37 37.75
N ALA A 11 54.42 2.68 37.58
CA ALA A 11 53.15 3.32 37.91
C ALA A 11 52.06 3.07 36.84
N ASP A 12 52.42 3.11 35.54
CA ASP A 12 51.47 2.83 34.45
C ASP A 12 50.99 1.36 34.40
N HIS A 13 51.77 0.43 34.95
CA HIS A 13 51.37 -0.98 35.04
C HIS A 13 50.44 -1.30 36.21
N ALA A 14 50.25 -0.39 37.18
CA ALA A 14 49.43 -0.62 38.37
C ALA A 14 48.00 -0.06 38.28
N ASP A 15 47.71 0.75 37.25
CA ASP A 15 46.36 1.28 36.97
C ASP A 15 45.57 0.45 35.94
N ASP A 16 46.27 -0.38 35.14
CA ASP A 16 45.66 -1.17 34.07
C ASP A 16 44.74 -2.31 34.60
N ASP A 17 45.02 -2.81 35.81
CA ASP A 17 44.23 -3.88 36.45
C ASP A 17 43.02 -3.34 37.25
N ARG A 18 42.91 -2.03 37.49
CA ARG A 18 41.78 -1.46 38.28
C ARG A 18 40.54 -1.16 37.46
N ASN A 19 40.68 -0.98 36.14
CA ASN A 19 39.56 -0.59 35.25
C ASN A 19 38.89 -1.75 34.51
N ALA A 20 39.43 -2.97 34.57
CA ALA A 20 38.80 -4.12 33.92
C ALA A 20 37.44 -4.50 34.56
N GLY A 21 37.23 -4.15 35.84
CA GLY A 21 35.97 -4.39 36.55
C GLY A 21 34.83 -3.40 36.23
N ASP A 22 35.13 -2.24 35.63
CA ASP A 22 34.13 -1.20 35.36
C ASP A 22 33.35 -1.40 34.06
N LEU A 23 33.87 -2.21 33.12
CA LEU A 23 33.24 -2.44 31.82
C LEU A 23 31.95 -3.27 31.86
N GLU A 24 31.83 -4.20 32.82
CA GLU A 24 30.58 -4.94 33.01
C GLU A 24 29.49 -4.09 33.67
N SER A 25 29.86 -3.04 34.42
CA SER A 25 28.93 -2.18 35.15
C SER A 25 28.23 -1.11 34.29
N ARG A 26 28.68 -0.90 33.03
CA ARG A 26 28.22 0.17 32.14
C ARG A 26 27.46 -0.30 30.89
N GLN A 27 27.00 -1.55 30.85
CA GLN A 27 26.20 -2.06 29.71
C GLN A 27 24.86 -1.32 29.48
N ASP A 28 24.43 -0.47 30.42
CA ASP A 28 23.23 0.36 30.31
C ASP A 28 23.48 1.77 29.73
N GLU A 29 24.73 2.19 29.51
CA GLU A 29 25.00 3.44 28.78
C GLU A 29 24.93 3.17 27.27
N ALA A 30 24.13 3.98 26.57
CA ALA A 30 24.01 3.97 25.11
C ALA A 30 25.38 4.21 24.46
N TRP A 31 26.14 3.14 24.21
CA TRP A 31 27.51 3.14 23.69
C TRP A 31 27.71 3.99 22.42
N HIS A 32 26.63 4.21 21.65
CA HIS A 32 26.59 5.06 20.46
C HIS A 32 26.55 6.57 20.75
N GLN A 33 26.41 6.98 22.01
CA GLN A 33 26.37 8.37 22.45
C GLN A 33 27.66 8.81 23.16
N LEU A 34 28.62 7.91 23.34
CA LEU A 34 29.90 8.23 23.95
C LEU A 34 30.74 9.10 23.02
N GLU A 35 31.35 10.16 23.57
CA GLU A 35 32.36 10.90 22.83
C GLU A 35 33.59 10.04 22.58
N VAL A 36 34.33 10.37 21.51
CA VAL A 36 35.46 9.57 21.02
C VAL A 36 36.50 9.31 22.12
N GLU A 37 36.79 10.30 22.98
CA GLU A 37 37.74 10.11 24.08
C GLU A 37 37.23 9.16 25.17
N ASP A 38 35.94 9.22 25.49
CA ASP A 38 35.33 8.36 26.50
C ASP A 38 35.24 6.91 25.99
N ALA A 39 34.94 6.73 24.71
CA ALA A 39 34.96 5.42 24.05
C ALA A 39 36.38 4.83 24.03
N LEU A 40 37.40 5.64 23.72
CA LEU A 40 38.80 5.21 23.73
C LEU A 40 39.28 4.83 25.13
N ARG A 41 38.91 5.61 26.16
CA ARG A 41 39.22 5.27 27.55
C ARG A 41 38.50 4.01 28.01
N ALA A 42 37.21 3.87 27.70
CA ALA A 42 36.45 2.67 28.04
C ALA A 42 37.07 1.42 27.39
N LEU A 43 37.50 1.54 26.13
CA LEU A 43 38.10 0.44 25.38
C LEU A 43 39.61 0.28 25.63
N ASN A 44 40.22 0.99 26.59
CA ASN A 44 41.67 1.03 26.82
C ASN A 44 42.46 1.09 25.49
N SER A 45 42.05 2.00 24.61
CA SER A 45 42.58 2.19 23.27
C SER A 45 43.05 3.63 23.10
N SER A 46 43.99 3.86 22.18
CA SER A 46 44.39 5.20 21.76
C SER A 46 43.85 5.52 20.36
N ARG A 47 43.97 6.79 19.94
CA ARG A 47 43.64 7.21 18.56
C ARG A 47 44.51 6.52 17.51
N ASP A 48 45.72 6.13 17.88
CA ASP A 48 46.66 5.41 17.03
C ASP A 48 46.52 3.88 17.16
N GLY A 49 45.50 3.42 17.90
CA GLY A 49 45.20 2.01 18.12
C GLY A 49 45.78 1.45 19.43
N ILE A 50 45.85 0.12 19.51
CA ILE A 50 46.43 -0.62 20.64
C ILE A 50 47.78 -1.21 20.23
N THR A 51 48.63 -1.49 21.22
CA THR A 51 49.92 -2.14 20.97
C THR A 51 49.74 -3.62 20.62
N ASP A 52 50.67 -4.18 19.84
CA ASP A 52 50.62 -5.60 19.43
C ASP A 52 50.57 -6.58 20.62
N ALA A 53 51.29 -6.26 21.69
CA ALA A 53 51.28 -7.05 22.92
C ALA A 53 49.89 -7.07 23.57
N PHE A 54 49.19 -5.93 23.55
CA PHE A 54 47.84 -5.80 24.10
C PHE A 54 46.79 -6.45 23.19
N ALA A 55 46.97 -6.36 21.87
CA ALA A 55 46.13 -7.06 20.91
C ALA A 55 46.21 -8.59 21.06
N HIS A 56 47.42 -9.15 21.26
CA HIS A 56 47.60 -10.58 21.54
C HIS A 56 46.90 -11.01 22.84
N ARG A 57 47.07 -10.21 23.92
CA ARG A 57 46.42 -10.49 25.21
C ARG A 57 44.89 -10.49 25.10
N ARG A 58 44.33 -9.58 24.30
CA ARG A 58 42.89 -9.54 24.01
C ARG A 58 42.42 -10.73 23.18
N LEU A 59 43.19 -11.16 22.18
CA LEU A 59 42.87 -12.36 21.39
C LEU A 59 42.86 -13.63 22.25
N GLU A 60 43.76 -13.74 23.23
CA GLU A 60 43.75 -14.87 24.18
C GLU A 60 42.53 -14.82 25.12
N THR A 61 42.09 -13.63 25.52
CA THR A 61 41.01 -13.44 26.50
C THR A 61 39.62 -13.55 25.86
N PHE A 62 39.41 -12.88 24.72
CA PHE A 62 38.11 -12.76 24.05
C PHE A 62 37.96 -13.69 22.84
N GLY A 63 39.05 -14.32 22.41
CA GLY A 63 39.09 -15.12 21.19
C GLY A 63 39.22 -14.27 19.92
N ALA A 64 39.35 -14.94 18.78
CA ALA A 64 39.27 -14.27 17.49
C ALA A 64 37.88 -13.66 17.30
N ASN A 65 37.81 -12.44 16.76
CA ASN A 65 36.57 -11.75 16.45
C ASN A 65 35.85 -12.39 15.24
N GLN A 66 35.37 -13.62 15.42
CA GLN A 66 34.67 -14.43 14.42
C GLN A 66 33.31 -14.84 14.98
N ILE A 67 32.27 -14.74 14.15
CA ILE A 67 30.91 -15.18 14.50
C ILE A 67 30.93 -16.71 14.57
N GLY A 68 30.52 -17.28 15.70
CA GLY A 68 30.56 -18.72 15.91
C GLY A 68 29.73 -19.49 14.87
N GLU A 69 30.35 -20.44 14.17
CA GLU A 69 29.63 -21.40 13.33
C GLU A 69 28.72 -22.26 14.21
N ARG A 70 27.43 -22.29 13.87
CA ARG A 70 26.43 -23.01 14.66
C ARG A 70 26.54 -24.51 14.35
N ARG A 71 26.71 -25.33 15.39
CA ARG A 71 26.63 -26.80 15.29
C ARG A 71 25.34 -27.21 14.55
N GLU A 72 25.49 -28.01 13.50
CA GLU A 72 24.39 -28.62 12.78
C GLU A 72 23.49 -29.41 13.75
N VAL A 73 22.22 -29.06 13.80
CA VAL A 73 21.26 -29.81 14.62
C VAL A 73 20.92 -31.10 13.88
N SER A 74 21.27 -32.24 14.49
CA SER A 74 21.02 -33.58 13.95
C SER A 74 19.56 -33.77 13.51
N ALA A 75 19.33 -34.38 12.35
CA ALA A 75 17.99 -34.71 11.83
C ALA A 75 17.14 -35.51 12.84
N TRP A 76 17.78 -36.30 13.71
CA TRP A 76 17.11 -37.03 14.79
C TRP A 76 16.60 -36.13 15.91
N ALA A 77 17.30 -35.04 16.21
CA ALA A 77 16.87 -34.06 17.20
C ALA A 77 15.62 -33.29 16.72
N VAL A 78 15.54 -33.00 15.42
CA VAL A 78 14.36 -32.37 14.79
C VAL A 78 13.17 -33.32 14.80
N LEU A 79 13.37 -34.59 14.46
CA LEU A 79 12.33 -35.62 14.51
C LEU A 79 11.76 -35.81 15.93
N LEU A 80 12.63 -35.87 16.94
CA LEU A 80 12.22 -36.02 18.34
C LEU A 80 11.49 -34.78 18.89
N HIS A 81 11.85 -33.58 18.42
CA HIS A 81 11.20 -32.33 18.83
C HIS A 81 9.78 -32.16 18.24
N GLN A 82 9.38 -32.98 17.26
CA GLN A 82 7.99 -33.00 16.78
C GLN A 82 7.05 -33.70 17.77
N PHE A 83 7.57 -34.59 18.62
CA PHE A 83 6.77 -35.35 19.60
C PHE A 83 6.58 -34.62 20.94
N THR A 84 7.23 -33.47 21.16
CA THR A 84 7.12 -32.68 22.40
C THR A 84 5.94 -31.71 22.42
N SER A 85 5.10 -31.67 21.37
CA SER A 85 3.92 -30.80 21.38
C SER A 85 2.86 -31.32 22.38
N PRO A 86 2.35 -30.47 23.30
CA PRO A 86 1.34 -30.88 24.30
C PRO A 86 0.09 -31.53 23.69
N LEU A 87 -0.24 -31.15 22.46
CA LEU A 87 -1.45 -31.59 21.75
C LEU A 87 -1.35 -33.05 21.24
N ILE A 88 -0.15 -33.52 20.88
CA ILE A 88 0.10 -34.92 20.48
C ILE A 88 -0.06 -35.86 21.67
N TYR A 89 0.38 -35.46 22.86
CA TYR A 89 0.20 -36.27 24.07
C TYR A 89 -1.28 -36.47 24.44
N VAL A 90 -2.11 -35.45 24.24
CA VAL A 90 -3.56 -35.55 24.47
C VAL A 90 -4.21 -36.54 23.48
N LEU A 91 -3.80 -36.49 22.20
CA LEU A 91 -4.30 -37.41 21.17
C LEU A 91 -3.83 -38.86 21.38
N LEU A 92 -2.57 -39.06 21.78
CA LEU A 92 -2.05 -40.38 22.15
C LEU A 92 -2.76 -40.95 23.38
N ALA A 93 -3.04 -40.12 24.39
CA ALA A 93 -3.81 -40.53 25.56
C ALA A 93 -5.26 -40.90 25.18
N ALA A 94 -5.90 -40.15 24.29
CA ALA A 94 -7.24 -40.45 23.78
C ALA A 94 -7.27 -41.76 22.97
N LEU A 95 -6.26 -42.02 22.14
CA LEU A 95 -6.11 -43.27 21.40
C LEU A 95 -5.94 -44.47 22.35
N ALA A 96 -5.06 -44.33 23.35
CA ALA A 96 -4.82 -45.37 24.35
C ALA A 96 -6.08 -45.66 25.19
N ALA A 97 -6.81 -44.62 25.61
CA ALA A 97 -8.07 -44.78 26.32
C ALA A 97 -9.14 -45.47 25.47
N THR A 98 -9.23 -45.11 24.18
CA THR A 98 -10.19 -45.72 23.23
C THR A 98 -9.91 -47.21 23.02
N LEU A 99 -8.64 -47.59 22.87
CA LEU A 99 -8.22 -49.00 22.75
C LEU A 99 -8.42 -49.78 24.06
N ALA A 100 -8.13 -49.18 25.21
CA ALA A 100 -8.33 -49.80 26.52
C ALA A 100 -9.81 -50.05 26.80
N ILE A 101 -10.69 -49.09 26.48
CA ILE A 101 -12.14 -49.27 26.59
C ILE A 101 -12.60 -50.43 25.69
N GLY A 102 -12.14 -50.48 24.43
CA GLY A 102 -12.48 -51.57 23.50
C GLY A 102 -12.06 -52.96 24.00
N LEU A 103 -10.93 -53.07 24.68
CA LEU A 103 -10.46 -54.32 25.30
C LEU A 103 -11.26 -54.73 26.54
N ILE A 104 -11.81 -53.77 27.29
CA ILE A 104 -12.51 -54.02 28.57
C ILE A 104 -14.00 -54.25 28.37
N THR A 105 -14.67 -53.47 27.51
CA THR A 105 -16.13 -53.52 27.33
C THR A 105 -16.58 -54.40 26.16
N GLY A 106 -15.64 -54.86 25.31
CA GLY A 106 -15.95 -55.68 24.13
C GLY A 106 -16.70 -54.93 23.02
N GLU A 107 -17.01 -53.63 23.21
CA GLU A 107 -17.54 -52.76 22.17
C GLU A 107 -16.43 -52.36 21.20
N GLN A 108 -16.59 -52.80 19.96
CA GLN A 108 -15.60 -52.65 18.90
C GLN A 108 -15.67 -51.25 18.26
N ARG A 109 -15.06 -50.23 18.89
CA ARG A 109 -14.94 -48.86 18.37
C ARG A 109 -13.73 -48.66 17.45
N TRP A 110 -13.53 -49.56 16.50
CA TRP A 110 -12.40 -49.48 15.56
C TRP A 110 -12.42 -48.18 14.75
N VAL A 111 -13.61 -47.65 14.45
CA VAL A 111 -13.76 -46.40 13.68
C VAL A 111 -13.13 -45.22 14.43
N ASP A 112 -13.37 -45.08 15.74
CA ASP A 112 -12.82 -43.97 16.54
C ASP A 112 -11.29 -44.06 16.66
N ALA A 113 -10.76 -45.27 16.87
CA ALA A 113 -9.32 -45.49 16.92
C ALA A 113 -8.64 -45.23 15.56
N ILE A 114 -9.28 -45.62 14.45
CA ILE A 114 -8.80 -45.34 13.09
C ILE A 114 -8.83 -43.84 12.80
N VAL A 115 -9.89 -43.12 13.19
CA VAL A 115 -9.99 -41.67 13.00
C VAL A 115 -8.93 -40.93 13.81
N ILE A 116 -8.74 -41.28 15.08
CA ILE A 116 -7.70 -40.67 15.93
C ILE A 116 -6.31 -41.00 15.38
N GLY A 117 -6.08 -42.24 14.94
CA GLY A 117 -4.83 -42.66 14.29
C GLY A 117 -4.56 -41.93 12.97
N ALA A 118 -5.58 -41.71 12.15
CA ALA A 118 -5.49 -40.94 10.91
C ALA A 118 -5.20 -39.47 11.18
N VAL A 119 -5.84 -38.86 12.17
CA VAL A 119 -5.54 -37.48 12.61
C VAL A 119 -4.12 -37.37 13.16
N LEU A 120 -3.64 -38.37 13.91
CA LEU A 120 -2.26 -38.40 14.39
C LEU A 120 -1.26 -38.53 13.24
N MET A 121 -1.55 -39.38 12.26
CA MET A 121 -0.71 -39.56 11.07
C MET A 121 -0.70 -38.29 10.22
N ILE A 122 -1.86 -37.68 9.98
CA ILE A 122 -2.00 -36.41 9.25
C ILE A 122 -1.31 -35.28 9.99
N ASN A 123 -1.43 -35.15 11.31
CA ASN A 123 -0.70 -34.12 12.06
C ASN A 123 0.82 -34.39 12.11
N SER A 124 1.23 -35.67 12.05
CA SER A 124 2.64 -36.07 11.99
C SER A 124 3.25 -35.84 10.61
N THR A 125 2.47 -35.93 9.52
CA THR A 125 2.95 -35.72 8.14
C THR A 125 2.66 -34.30 7.62
N ALA A 126 1.65 -33.62 8.17
CA ALA A 126 1.27 -32.23 7.92
C ALA A 126 1.74 -31.29 9.04
N GLY A 127 2.88 -31.60 9.66
CA GLY A 127 3.74 -30.56 10.23
C GLY A 127 4.07 -29.54 9.13
N PRO A 128 4.35 -28.26 9.47
CA PRO A 128 4.43 -27.20 8.48
C PRO A 128 5.36 -27.60 7.34
N GLU A 129 4.85 -27.58 6.10
CA GLU A 129 5.66 -27.64 4.87
C GLU A 129 6.66 -26.45 4.73
N HIS A 130 6.94 -25.74 5.83
CA HIS A 130 7.91 -24.66 5.97
C HIS A 130 8.93 -24.96 7.09
N ALA A 131 9.27 -26.23 7.32
CA ALA A 131 10.31 -26.61 8.28
C ALA A 131 11.38 -27.55 7.68
N ASN A 132 11.58 -27.51 6.36
CA ASN A 132 12.93 -27.79 5.86
C ASN A 132 13.78 -26.59 6.24
N GLY A 133 14.65 -26.77 7.23
CA GLY A 133 15.68 -25.81 7.61
C GLY A 133 16.73 -25.61 6.52
N HIS A 134 16.32 -25.37 5.28
CA HIS A 134 17.16 -24.66 4.34
C HIS A 134 17.30 -23.26 4.94
N LEU A 135 18.52 -22.94 5.40
CA LEU A 135 18.91 -21.57 5.66
C LEU A 135 18.44 -20.73 4.46
N PRO A 136 17.93 -19.49 4.68
CA PRO A 136 17.66 -18.60 3.57
C PRO A 136 18.93 -18.57 2.73
N GLU A 137 18.81 -18.94 1.47
CA GLU A 137 19.95 -19.04 0.59
C GLU A 137 20.61 -17.66 0.52
N VAL A 138 21.90 -17.59 0.87
CA VAL A 138 22.66 -16.34 0.96
C VAL A 138 23.79 -16.41 -0.03
N TYR A 139 23.93 -15.37 -0.84
CA TYR A 139 25.08 -15.20 -1.71
C TYR A 139 25.94 -14.04 -1.25
N THR A 140 27.24 -14.17 -1.39
CA THR A 140 28.20 -13.11 -1.10
C THR A 140 28.54 -12.31 -2.35
N GLY A 141 29.09 -11.11 -2.18
CA GLY A 141 29.60 -10.32 -3.30
C GLY A 141 30.60 -11.09 -4.18
N SER A 142 31.45 -11.93 -3.58
CA SER A 142 32.39 -12.78 -4.32
C SER A 142 31.70 -13.90 -5.11
N ASP A 143 30.56 -14.40 -4.63
CA ASP A 143 29.85 -15.47 -5.35
C ASP A 143 29.24 -14.95 -6.65
N ILE A 144 28.77 -13.70 -6.65
CA ILE A 144 28.04 -13.09 -7.79
C ILE A 144 28.94 -12.32 -8.76
N GLU A 145 30.25 -12.25 -8.48
CA GLU A 145 31.20 -11.46 -9.26
C GLU A 145 31.29 -11.95 -10.72
N ASP A 146 31.41 -13.26 -10.89
CA ASP A 146 31.57 -13.92 -12.19
C ASP A 146 30.25 -14.41 -12.82
N TRP A 147 29.11 -14.18 -12.16
CA TRP A 147 27.81 -14.66 -12.66
C TRP A 147 27.38 -13.92 -13.91
N SER A 148 26.74 -14.63 -14.84
CA SER A 148 26.01 -14.02 -15.94
C SER A 148 24.77 -13.28 -15.43
N ASP A 149 24.22 -12.43 -16.28
CA ASP A 149 22.99 -11.70 -15.95
C ASP A 149 21.80 -12.65 -15.77
N GLU A 150 21.74 -13.76 -16.52
CA GLU A 150 20.72 -14.80 -16.38
C GLU A 150 20.84 -15.56 -15.05
N GLU A 151 22.06 -15.93 -14.65
CA GLU A 151 22.33 -16.58 -13.36
C GLU A 151 21.94 -15.66 -12.18
N LEU A 152 22.24 -14.36 -12.33
CA LEU A 152 21.88 -13.36 -11.35
C LEU A 152 20.36 -13.14 -11.28
N ASP A 153 19.66 -13.14 -12.41
CA ASP A 153 18.19 -13.04 -12.44
C ASP A 153 17.51 -14.24 -11.77
N GLU A 154 18.00 -15.46 -12.03
CA GLU A 154 17.50 -16.67 -11.38
C GLU A 154 17.71 -16.61 -9.86
N ALA A 155 18.89 -16.16 -9.43
CA ALA A 155 19.18 -15.96 -8.01
C ALA A 155 18.30 -14.88 -7.36
N LEU A 156 18.07 -13.75 -8.02
CA LEU A 156 17.19 -12.67 -7.54
C LEU A 156 15.73 -13.13 -7.35
N GLY A 157 15.28 -14.15 -8.09
CA GLY A 157 13.93 -14.72 -7.95
C GLY A 157 13.73 -15.57 -6.68
N ARG A 158 14.81 -16.13 -6.13
CA ARG A 158 14.77 -17.10 -5.02
C ARG A 158 15.43 -16.60 -3.72
N VAL A 159 16.45 -15.75 -3.83
CA VAL A 159 17.27 -15.27 -2.71
C VAL A 159 16.83 -13.89 -2.25
N ASN A 160 16.77 -13.71 -0.93
CA ASN A 160 16.43 -12.42 -0.30
C ASN A 160 17.64 -11.75 0.37
N VAL A 161 18.79 -12.43 0.48
CA VAL A 161 19.95 -11.95 1.23
C VAL A 161 21.20 -12.04 0.37
N PHE A 162 21.79 -10.88 0.07
CA PHE A 162 23.12 -10.75 -0.50
C PHE A 162 24.04 -10.09 0.53
N ALA A 163 25.12 -10.77 0.91
CA ALA A 163 26.03 -10.33 1.96
C ALA A 163 27.36 -9.82 1.36
N ARG A 164 28.03 -8.90 2.07
CA ARG A 164 29.35 -8.36 1.66
C ARG A 164 29.38 -7.86 0.19
N VAL A 165 28.31 -7.18 -0.21
CA VAL A 165 28.13 -6.69 -1.59
C VAL A 165 28.87 -5.37 -1.77
N GLU A 166 29.64 -5.26 -2.85
CA GLU A 166 30.32 -4.03 -3.23
C GLU A 166 29.36 -2.99 -3.82
N PRO A 167 29.69 -1.68 -3.79
CA PRO A 167 28.83 -0.62 -4.32
C PRO A 167 28.37 -0.82 -5.78
N ILE A 168 29.29 -1.27 -6.64
CA ILE A 168 29.00 -1.56 -8.05
C ILE A 168 28.02 -2.74 -8.17
N GLN A 169 28.21 -3.77 -7.35
CA GLN A 169 27.35 -4.95 -7.34
C GLN A 169 25.94 -4.61 -6.83
N LYS A 170 25.81 -3.71 -5.83
CA LYS A 170 24.48 -3.20 -5.39
C LYS A 170 23.73 -2.55 -6.55
N THR A 171 24.43 -1.75 -7.36
CA THR A 171 23.82 -1.08 -8.51
C THR A 171 23.41 -2.11 -9.58
N ARG A 172 24.26 -3.12 -9.86
CA ARG A 172 23.94 -4.23 -10.77
C ARG A 172 22.68 -4.97 -10.34
N LEU A 173 22.54 -5.31 -9.05
CA LEU A 173 21.35 -5.97 -8.50
C LEU A 173 20.08 -5.14 -8.74
N VAL A 174 20.15 -3.82 -8.54
CA VAL A 174 19.03 -2.91 -8.78
C VAL A 174 18.65 -2.89 -10.26
N GLU A 175 19.60 -2.78 -11.16
CA GLU A 175 19.36 -2.76 -12.60
C GLU A 175 18.74 -4.06 -13.10
N ARG A 176 19.21 -5.22 -12.62
CA ARG A 176 18.63 -6.53 -12.94
C ARG A 176 17.19 -6.67 -12.44
N LEU A 177 16.92 -6.30 -11.20
CA LEU A 177 15.55 -6.29 -10.67
C LEU A 177 14.62 -5.39 -11.50
N LYS A 178 15.10 -4.22 -11.94
CA LYS A 178 14.33 -3.34 -12.85
C LYS A 178 14.10 -3.98 -14.23
N ALA A 179 15.10 -4.66 -14.78
CA ALA A 179 14.98 -5.40 -16.04
C ALA A 179 13.93 -6.51 -15.94
N ASN A 180 13.79 -7.12 -14.76
CA ASN A 180 12.75 -8.11 -14.44
C ASN A 180 11.37 -7.50 -14.12
N ASN A 181 11.17 -6.23 -14.50
CA ASN A 181 9.90 -5.50 -14.40
C ASN A 181 9.41 -5.28 -12.95
N GLU A 182 10.33 -5.32 -11.97
CA GLU A 182 10.06 -5.02 -10.57
C GLU A 182 10.25 -3.53 -10.25
N ILE A 183 9.45 -3.02 -9.31
CA ILE A 183 9.60 -1.65 -8.80
C ILE A 183 10.51 -1.68 -7.57
N VAL A 184 11.79 -1.38 -7.80
CA VAL A 184 12.84 -1.39 -6.77
C VAL A 184 12.91 -0.09 -5.99
N ALA A 185 12.86 -0.20 -4.65
CA ALA A 185 13.25 0.86 -3.72
C ALA A 185 14.53 0.45 -2.98
N VAL A 186 15.48 1.37 -2.84
CA VAL A 186 16.76 1.14 -2.16
C VAL A 186 16.87 2.09 -0.99
N THR A 187 17.30 1.57 0.15
CA THR A 187 17.66 2.39 1.32
C THR A 187 19.16 2.45 1.50
N GLY A 188 19.70 3.60 1.88
CA GLY A 188 21.14 3.78 2.11
C GLY A 188 21.44 5.00 2.98
N ASP A 189 22.65 5.08 3.50
CA ASP A 189 23.09 6.17 4.38
C ASP A 189 24.50 6.67 4.02
N GLY A 190 25.31 5.83 3.36
CA GLY A 190 26.67 6.15 2.95
C GLY A 190 26.78 6.68 1.52
N VAL A 191 27.92 7.34 1.26
CA VAL A 191 28.34 7.77 -0.09
C VAL A 191 28.38 6.60 -1.07
N ASN A 192 28.73 5.41 -0.57
CA ASN A 192 28.79 4.16 -1.32
C ASN A 192 27.42 3.69 -1.85
N ASP A 193 26.32 4.12 -1.22
CA ASP A 193 24.98 3.75 -1.66
C ASP A 193 24.42 4.73 -2.68
N ALA A 194 25.06 5.89 -2.89
CA ALA A 194 24.57 6.92 -3.80
C ALA A 194 24.31 6.42 -5.24
N PRO A 195 25.17 5.59 -5.86
CA PRO A 195 24.88 5.03 -7.18
C PRO A 195 23.62 4.15 -7.19
N ALA A 196 23.45 3.29 -6.19
CA ALA A 196 22.30 2.39 -6.08
C ALA A 196 21.00 3.15 -5.74
N LEU A 197 21.08 4.14 -4.84
CA LEU A 197 19.98 5.05 -4.53
C LEU A 197 19.48 5.76 -5.79
N LYS A 198 20.40 6.23 -6.64
CA LYS A 198 20.05 6.92 -7.88
C LYS A 198 19.54 5.99 -8.99
N ALA A 199 20.04 4.75 -9.03
CA ALA A 199 19.62 3.75 -10.00
C ALA A 199 18.22 3.18 -9.72
N ALA A 200 17.80 3.17 -8.45
CA ALA A 200 16.49 2.69 -8.02
C ALA A 200 15.33 3.52 -8.61
N HIS A 201 14.10 2.99 -8.56
CA HIS A 201 12.93 3.81 -8.85
C HIS A 201 12.63 4.79 -7.70
N ILE A 202 13.00 4.39 -6.48
CA ILE A 202 12.88 5.20 -5.27
C ILE A 202 14.15 4.98 -4.44
N GLY A 203 15.02 5.98 -4.38
CA GLY A 203 16.11 6.03 -3.40
C GLY A 203 15.62 6.64 -2.08
N ALA A 204 15.86 5.96 -0.96
CA ALA A 204 15.48 6.43 0.38
C ALA A 204 16.72 6.57 1.28
N ALA A 205 17.14 7.80 1.57
CA ALA A 205 18.26 8.05 2.47
C ALA A 205 17.83 8.13 3.94
N MET A 206 18.66 7.63 4.85
CA MET A 206 18.46 7.83 6.29
C MET A 206 18.78 9.27 6.69
N GLY A 207 18.03 9.85 7.63
CA GLY A 207 18.22 11.21 8.12
C GLY A 207 19.59 11.45 8.77
N ALA A 208 20.16 10.44 9.42
CA ALA A 208 21.52 10.41 9.94
C ALA A 208 22.58 10.09 8.86
N GLY A 209 22.16 9.76 7.64
CA GLY A 209 23.04 9.49 6.52
C GLY A 209 23.80 10.73 6.04
N THR A 210 24.83 10.47 5.24
CA THR A 210 25.67 11.49 4.62
C THR A 210 24.86 12.40 3.70
N ASP A 211 25.30 13.66 3.53
CA ASP A 211 24.62 14.60 2.65
C ASP A 211 24.61 14.11 1.20
N VAL A 212 25.65 13.38 0.78
CA VAL A 212 25.72 12.75 -0.54
C VAL A 212 24.61 11.71 -0.73
N ALA A 213 24.33 10.88 0.29
CA ALA A 213 23.24 9.92 0.22
C ALA A 213 21.87 10.62 0.14
N LYS A 214 21.67 11.69 0.92
CA LYS A 214 20.44 12.49 0.91
C LYS A 214 20.20 13.15 -0.45
N GLU A 215 21.24 13.76 -1.04
CA GLU A 215 21.16 14.38 -2.38
C GLU A 215 20.93 13.35 -3.49
N ALA A 216 21.43 12.12 -3.33
CA ALA A 216 21.22 11.04 -4.30
C ALA A 216 19.82 10.40 -4.21
N SER A 217 19.12 10.58 -3.09
CA SER A 217 17.82 9.96 -2.80
C SER A 217 16.61 10.81 -3.23
N ASP A 218 15.48 10.14 -3.49
CA ASP A 218 14.19 10.79 -3.77
C ASP A 218 13.41 11.10 -2.48
N MET A 219 13.73 10.41 -1.39
CA MET A 219 13.07 10.52 -0.10
C MET A 219 14.10 10.45 1.04
N VAL A 220 13.94 11.29 2.06
CA VAL A 220 14.77 11.26 3.27
C VAL A 220 13.93 10.82 4.48
N VAL A 221 14.35 9.74 5.15
CA VAL A 221 13.72 9.18 6.34
C VAL A 221 14.25 9.89 7.58
N THR A 222 13.54 10.91 8.05
CA THR A 222 14.02 11.84 9.08
C THR A 222 14.23 11.20 10.45
N ASP A 223 13.50 10.13 10.78
CA ASP A 223 13.55 9.46 12.09
C ASP A 223 14.48 8.24 12.12
N ASN A 224 15.19 7.96 11.02
CA ASN A 224 16.07 6.79 10.87
C ASN A 224 15.37 5.45 11.13
N ASN A 225 14.06 5.38 10.94
CA ASN A 225 13.30 4.15 11.16
C ASN A 225 12.87 3.54 9.82
N PHE A 226 13.26 2.28 9.58
CA PHE A 226 12.83 1.55 8.38
C PHE A 226 11.29 1.44 8.27
N ALA A 227 10.56 1.43 9.40
CA ALA A 227 9.10 1.42 9.41
C ALA A 227 8.49 2.65 8.69
N SER A 228 9.18 3.79 8.67
CA SER A 228 8.73 4.99 7.95
C SER A 228 8.67 4.78 6.43
N VAL A 229 9.54 3.92 5.89
CA VAL A 229 9.49 3.52 4.47
C VAL A 229 8.21 2.73 4.18
N TYR A 230 7.79 1.85 5.11
CA TYR A 230 6.51 1.14 4.98
C TYR A 230 5.33 2.11 4.97
N HIS A 231 5.31 3.11 5.85
CA HIS A 231 4.26 4.13 5.87
C HIS A 231 4.27 5.00 4.59
N ALA A 232 5.43 5.29 4.02
CA ALA A 232 5.51 5.97 2.73
C ALA A 232 4.88 5.14 1.60
N VAL A 233 5.09 3.82 1.58
CA VAL A 233 4.41 2.91 0.64
C VAL A 233 2.90 2.89 0.88
N GLU A 234 2.46 2.91 2.15
CA GLU A 234 1.06 2.99 2.55
C GLU A 234 0.38 4.25 1.99
N GLU A 235 1.05 5.39 2.16
CA GLU A 235 0.58 6.69 1.68
C GLU A 235 0.58 6.76 0.16
N GLY A 236 1.64 6.28 -0.51
CA GLY A 236 1.73 6.23 -1.96
C GLY A 236 0.61 5.39 -2.61
N ARG A 237 0.27 4.24 -2.01
CA ARG A 237 -0.88 3.42 -2.45
C ARG A 237 -2.21 4.17 -2.29
N THR A 238 -2.38 4.88 -1.19
CA THR A 238 -3.57 5.67 -0.89
C THR A 238 -3.72 6.84 -1.88
N ALA A 239 -2.64 7.60 -2.09
CA ALA A 239 -2.60 8.73 -3.01
C ALA A 239 -2.93 8.29 -4.44
N PHE A 240 -2.30 7.22 -4.95
CA PHE A 240 -2.58 6.72 -6.30
C PHE A 240 -4.05 6.29 -6.47
N ARG A 241 -4.61 5.60 -5.48
CA ARG A 241 -6.04 5.24 -5.48
C ARG A 241 -6.93 6.49 -5.50
N ASN A 242 -6.59 7.52 -4.75
CA ASN A 242 -7.35 8.77 -4.73
C ASN A 242 -7.30 9.46 -6.09
N VAL A 243 -6.13 9.52 -6.74
CA VAL A 243 -5.97 10.02 -8.11
C VAL A 243 -6.83 9.21 -9.10
N ARG A 244 -6.82 7.88 -9.00
CA ARG A 244 -7.65 6.99 -9.83
C ARG A 244 -9.14 7.30 -9.67
N MET A 245 -9.62 7.46 -8.44
CA MET A 245 -11.04 7.73 -8.16
C MET A 245 -11.46 9.14 -8.58
N ALA A 246 -10.60 10.14 -8.40
CA ALA A 246 -10.82 11.50 -8.92
C ALA A 246 -10.88 11.52 -10.45
N THR A 247 -9.96 10.80 -11.11
CA THR A 247 -9.97 10.64 -12.57
C THR A 247 -11.25 9.97 -13.07
N PHE A 248 -11.71 8.93 -12.36
CA PHE A 248 -12.98 8.25 -12.68
C PHE A 248 -14.19 9.19 -12.55
N PHE A 249 -14.23 10.01 -11.50
CA PHE A 249 -15.28 11.01 -11.30
C PHE A 249 -15.31 12.06 -12.42
N LEU A 250 -14.15 12.64 -12.76
CA LEU A 250 -14.04 13.67 -13.80
C LEU A 250 -14.39 13.13 -15.19
N LEU A 251 -13.88 11.94 -15.54
CA LEU A 251 -14.12 11.39 -16.86
C LEU A 251 -15.55 10.89 -17.04
N SER A 252 -16.20 10.34 -16.02
CA SER A 252 -17.61 9.92 -16.11
C SER A 252 -18.56 11.12 -16.26
N THR A 253 -18.34 12.18 -15.48
CA THR A 253 -19.14 13.41 -15.56
C THR A 253 -18.90 14.18 -16.85
N GLY A 254 -17.64 14.26 -17.30
CA GLY A 254 -17.28 14.81 -18.60
C GLY A 254 -17.88 14.02 -19.78
N ALA A 255 -17.80 12.68 -19.73
CA ALA A 255 -18.44 11.82 -20.73
C ALA A 255 -19.95 12.04 -20.78
N ALA A 256 -20.61 12.19 -19.62
CA ALA A 256 -22.05 12.45 -19.57
C ALA A 256 -22.44 13.75 -20.29
N ILE A 257 -21.68 14.83 -20.07
CA ILE A 257 -21.90 16.12 -20.75
C ILE A 257 -21.70 15.97 -22.26
N VAL A 258 -20.60 15.31 -22.68
CA VAL A 258 -20.31 15.11 -24.12
C VAL A 258 -21.43 14.30 -24.78
N ILE A 259 -21.84 13.19 -24.18
CA ILE A 259 -22.92 12.34 -24.70
C ILE A 259 -24.22 13.16 -24.82
N MET A 260 -24.60 13.90 -23.77
CA MET A 260 -25.80 14.72 -23.76
C MET A 260 -25.82 15.77 -24.88
N ILE A 261 -24.70 16.47 -25.08
CA ILE A 261 -24.57 17.47 -26.14
C ILE A 261 -24.60 16.83 -27.53
N LEU A 262 -23.87 15.71 -27.73
CA LEU A 262 -23.86 14.99 -29.00
C LEU A 262 -25.25 14.44 -29.34
N THR A 263 -25.98 13.92 -28.36
CA THR A 263 -27.36 13.45 -28.54
C THR A 263 -28.29 14.60 -28.94
N ALA A 264 -28.22 15.74 -28.24
CA ALA A 264 -29.02 16.91 -28.58
C ALA A 264 -28.73 17.42 -30.00
N LEU A 265 -27.45 17.54 -30.37
CA LEU A 265 -27.05 17.94 -31.72
C LEU A 265 -27.49 16.95 -32.79
N GLY A 266 -27.30 15.64 -32.56
CA GLY A 266 -27.67 14.59 -33.51
C GLY A 266 -29.18 14.50 -33.76
N LEU A 267 -30.00 14.86 -32.77
CA LEU A 267 -31.46 14.89 -32.87
C LEU A 267 -32.02 16.28 -33.18
N ASN A 268 -31.14 17.26 -33.44
CA ASN A 268 -31.50 18.66 -33.71
C ASN A 268 -32.36 19.30 -32.60
N TRP A 269 -32.07 18.94 -31.35
CA TRP A 269 -32.66 19.55 -30.16
C TRP A 269 -31.85 20.76 -29.69
N PRO A 270 -32.47 21.73 -28.98
CA PRO A 270 -31.73 22.81 -28.37
C PRO A 270 -30.74 22.25 -27.33
N LEU A 271 -29.61 22.93 -27.20
CA LEU A 271 -28.53 22.49 -26.30
C LEU A 271 -29.04 22.46 -24.83
N PRO A 272 -28.92 21.30 -24.15
CA PRO A 272 -29.36 21.16 -22.75
C PRO A 272 -28.53 21.98 -21.77
N LEU A 273 -27.28 22.27 -22.10
CA LEU A 273 -26.37 23.07 -21.29
C LEU A 273 -25.69 24.14 -22.14
N LEU A 274 -25.57 25.34 -21.58
CA LEU A 274 -24.79 26.42 -22.18
C LEU A 274 -23.30 26.28 -21.85
N PRO A 275 -22.38 26.84 -22.65
CA PRO A 275 -20.95 26.82 -22.34
C PRO A 275 -20.60 27.37 -20.95
N ALA A 276 -21.27 28.46 -20.53
CA ALA A 276 -21.09 29.04 -19.20
C ALA A 276 -21.52 28.08 -18.07
N GLN A 277 -22.57 27.30 -18.30
CA GLN A 277 -23.06 26.28 -17.35
C GLN A 277 -22.11 25.07 -17.26
N ILE A 278 -21.51 24.68 -18.39
CA ILE A 278 -20.47 23.63 -18.39
C ILE A 278 -19.22 24.11 -17.64
N LEU A 279 -18.81 25.37 -17.83
CA LEU A 279 -17.71 25.97 -17.05
C LEU A 279 -18.05 26.01 -15.56
N TRP A 280 -19.29 26.34 -15.19
CA TRP A 280 -19.76 26.30 -13.81
C TRP A 280 -19.62 24.90 -13.20
N LEU A 281 -20.04 23.85 -13.93
CA LEU A 281 -19.89 22.46 -13.49
C LEU A 281 -18.41 22.06 -13.30
N ASN A 282 -17.54 22.49 -14.21
CA ASN A 282 -16.12 22.10 -14.16
C ASN A 282 -15.34 22.84 -13.07
N VAL A 283 -15.62 24.13 -12.87
CA VAL A 283 -14.83 24.97 -11.94
C VAL A 283 -15.37 24.87 -10.51
N VAL A 284 -16.68 24.99 -10.34
CA VAL A 284 -17.27 25.14 -9.00
C VAL A 284 -17.57 23.78 -8.42
N THR A 285 -18.37 22.96 -9.10
CA THR A 285 -18.83 21.69 -8.51
C THR A 285 -17.75 20.62 -8.57
N ASN A 286 -17.12 20.40 -9.73
CA ASN A 286 -16.02 19.45 -9.86
C ASN A 286 -14.78 19.88 -9.06
N GLY A 287 -14.40 21.17 -9.09
CA GLY A 287 -13.23 21.67 -8.36
C GLY A 287 -13.28 21.37 -6.86
N ILE A 288 -14.46 21.50 -6.22
CA ILE A 288 -14.63 21.14 -4.80
C ILE A 288 -14.56 19.63 -4.60
N ALA A 289 -15.19 18.84 -5.47
CA ALA A 289 -15.25 17.39 -5.39
C ALA A 289 -13.86 16.74 -5.58
N ASP A 290 -13.05 17.24 -6.51
CA ASP A 290 -11.72 16.71 -6.82
C ASP A 290 -10.77 16.85 -5.63
N VAL A 291 -10.72 18.05 -5.04
CA VAL A 291 -9.92 18.33 -3.85
C VAL A 291 -10.38 17.41 -2.72
N ALA A 292 -11.69 17.26 -2.52
CA ALA A 292 -12.21 16.40 -1.48
C ALA A 292 -11.88 14.91 -1.67
N LEU A 293 -11.91 14.41 -2.91
CA LEU A 293 -11.53 13.02 -3.24
C LEU A 293 -10.02 12.79 -3.08
N ALA A 294 -9.18 13.81 -3.31
CA ALA A 294 -7.76 13.72 -3.07
C ALA A 294 -7.43 13.41 -1.59
N PHE A 295 -8.26 13.87 -0.66
CA PHE A 295 -8.13 13.63 0.79
C PHE A 295 -8.95 12.43 1.31
N GLU A 296 -9.38 11.51 0.44
CA GLU A 296 -10.10 10.31 0.91
C GLU A 296 -9.15 9.37 1.69
N PRO A 297 -9.51 8.95 2.91
CA PRO A 297 -8.62 8.15 3.76
C PRO A 297 -8.33 6.75 3.19
N GLY A 298 -7.13 6.24 3.47
CA GLY A 298 -6.67 4.90 3.09
C GLY A 298 -7.61 3.78 3.56
N GLU A 299 -7.81 2.76 2.73
CA GLU A 299 -8.62 1.60 3.07
C GLU A 299 -7.72 0.45 3.52
N LYS A 300 -7.95 -0.11 4.71
CA LYS A 300 -7.14 -1.23 5.25
C LYS A 300 -7.07 -2.44 4.31
N ALA A 301 -8.10 -2.61 3.47
CA ALA A 301 -8.15 -3.69 2.49
C ALA A 301 -7.17 -3.51 1.32
N LEU A 302 -6.70 -2.28 1.05
CA LEU A 302 -5.71 -1.97 0.02
C LEU A 302 -4.35 -2.62 0.31
N PHE A 303 -4.01 -2.77 1.60
CA PHE A 303 -2.71 -3.27 2.04
C PHE A 303 -2.59 -4.80 2.00
N ARG A 304 -3.73 -5.50 1.88
CA ARG A 304 -3.76 -6.96 1.68
C ARG A 304 -3.69 -7.36 0.20
N ARG A 305 -3.58 -6.38 -0.70
CA ARG A 305 -3.49 -6.62 -2.15
C ARG A 305 -2.03 -6.60 -2.59
N PRO A 306 -1.67 -7.42 -3.59
CA PRO A 306 -0.35 -7.34 -4.21
C PRO A 306 -0.12 -5.94 -4.82
N PRO A 307 1.15 -5.54 -5.03
CA PRO A 307 1.48 -4.33 -5.78
C PRO A 307 0.78 -4.33 -7.15
N ARG A 308 0.40 -3.15 -7.64
CA ARG A 308 -0.19 -3.02 -8.98
C ARG A 308 0.88 -3.31 -10.05
N PRO A 309 0.52 -3.95 -11.16
CA PRO A 309 1.45 -4.07 -12.28
C PRO A 309 1.75 -2.69 -12.90
N PRO A 310 3.00 -2.40 -13.30
CA PRO A 310 3.37 -1.10 -13.87
C PRO A 310 2.62 -0.74 -15.16
N SER A 311 2.22 -1.75 -15.94
CA SER A 311 1.47 -1.60 -17.19
C SER A 311 -0.02 -1.26 -16.98
N GLU A 312 -0.54 -1.36 -15.76
CA GLU A 312 -1.91 -0.94 -15.46
C GLU A 312 -2.00 0.59 -15.48
N GLY A 313 -2.86 1.12 -16.34
CA GLY A 313 -3.16 2.54 -16.39
C GLY A 313 -3.85 3.05 -15.13
N VAL A 314 -4.16 4.35 -15.13
CA VAL A 314 -4.90 4.97 -14.02
C VAL A 314 -6.27 4.33 -13.87
N LEU A 315 -6.97 4.08 -14.98
CA LEU A 315 -8.24 3.34 -15.00
C LEU A 315 -8.03 1.94 -15.56
N ASP A 316 -8.46 0.93 -14.81
CA ASP A 316 -8.47 -0.44 -15.28
C ASP A 316 -9.72 -0.75 -16.10
N ARG A 317 -9.75 -1.92 -16.75
CA ARG A 317 -10.86 -2.31 -17.64
C ARG A 317 -12.23 -2.29 -16.93
N ILE A 318 -12.26 -2.65 -15.65
CA ILE A 318 -13.49 -2.69 -14.85
C ILE A 318 -13.99 -1.26 -14.59
N LEU A 319 -13.09 -0.37 -14.22
CA LEU A 319 -13.42 1.03 -13.98
C LEU A 319 -13.81 1.77 -15.26
N ILE A 320 -13.22 1.42 -16.41
CA ILE A 320 -13.63 1.93 -17.73
C ILE A 320 -15.06 1.49 -18.08
N GLU A 321 -15.40 0.22 -17.88
CA GLU A 321 -16.77 -0.26 -18.11
C GLU A 321 -17.78 0.50 -17.23
N ARG A 322 -17.43 0.67 -15.96
CA ARG A 322 -18.24 1.43 -15.01
C ARG A 322 -18.37 2.90 -15.42
N LEU A 323 -17.30 3.50 -15.95
CA LEU A 323 -17.28 4.88 -16.42
C LEU A 323 -18.28 5.07 -17.55
N VAL A 324 -18.26 4.17 -18.54
CA VAL A 324 -19.21 4.21 -19.67
C VAL A 324 -20.64 4.07 -19.18
N LEU A 325 -20.90 3.08 -18.32
CA LEU A 325 -22.24 2.80 -17.80
C LEU A 325 -22.78 3.98 -16.97
N VAL A 326 -21.98 4.54 -16.07
CA VAL A 326 -22.37 5.70 -15.26
C VAL A 326 -22.51 6.95 -16.13
N GLY A 327 -21.57 7.20 -17.04
CA GLY A 327 -21.61 8.35 -17.94
C GLY A 327 -22.87 8.36 -18.81
N LEU A 328 -23.25 7.21 -19.38
CA LEU A 328 -24.50 7.04 -20.12
C LEU A 328 -25.73 7.32 -19.24
N TRP A 329 -25.72 6.83 -17.99
CA TRP A 329 -26.84 7.03 -17.07
C TRP A 329 -27.00 8.49 -16.67
N LEU A 330 -25.90 9.18 -16.34
CA LEU A 330 -25.90 10.61 -16.01
C LEU A 330 -26.39 11.45 -17.20
N ALA A 331 -25.95 11.11 -18.41
CA ALA A 331 -26.42 11.76 -19.63
C ALA A 331 -27.92 11.55 -19.84
N ALA A 332 -28.38 10.30 -19.79
CA ALA A 332 -29.78 9.93 -20.01
C ALA A 332 -30.70 10.55 -18.95
N GLY A 333 -30.32 10.53 -17.67
CA GLY A 333 -31.11 11.11 -16.59
C GLY A 333 -31.24 12.62 -16.71
N SER A 334 -30.13 13.32 -16.97
CA SER A 334 -30.14 14.79 -17.09
C SER A 334 -30.84 15.24 -18.36
N LEU A 335 -30.66 14.53 -19.47
CA LEU A 335 -31.39 14.77 -20.71
C LEU A 335 -32.89 14.45 -20.55
N GLY A 336 -33.24 13.41 -19.78
CA GLY A 336 -34.63 13.08 -19.49
C GLY A 336 -35.35 14.20 -18.74
N VAL A 337 -34.72 14.75 -17.69
CA VAL A 337 -35.26 15.90 -16.94
C VAL A 337 -35.34 17.15 -17.84
N PHE A 338 -34.32 17.38 -18.69
CA PHE A 338 -34.34 18.45 -19.68
C PHE A 338 -35.54 18.35 -20.62
N LEU A 339 -35.76 17.19 -21.24
CA LEU A 339 -36.84 16.97 -22.20
C LEU A 339 -38.21 17.11 -21.53
N TRP A 340 -38.35 16.58 -20.32
CA TRP A 340 -39.57 16.71 -19.54
C TRP A 340 -39.90 18.18 -19.23
N GLN A 341 -38.92 18.95 -18.76
CA GLN A 341 -39.12 20.36 -18.44
C GLN A 341 -39.29 21.23 -19.69
N TRP A 342 -38.62 20.89 -20.79
CA TRP A 342 -38.81 21.57 -22.07
C TRP A 342 -40.24 21.37 -22.61
N GLY A 343 -40.92 20.30 -22.20
CA GLY A 343 -42.25 19.92 -22.68
C GLY A 343 -42.19 19.12 -23.97
N PHE A 344 -41.11 18.36 -24.18
CA PHE A 344 -40.97 17.48 -25.33
C PHE A 344 -41.97 16.33 -25.26
N ASP A 345 -42.80 16.19 -26.29
CA ASP A 345 -43.73 15.08 -26.38
C ASP A 345 -43.05 13.88 -27.04
N VAL A 346 -42.76 12.86 -26.23
CA VAL A 346 -42.12 11.62 -26.66
C VAL A 346 -42.98 10.82 -27.65
N HIS A 347 -44.31 10.94 -27.59
CA HIS A 347 -45.21 10.18 -28.45
C HIS A 347 -45.32 10.76 -29.86
N SER A 348 -45.39 12.08 -29.97
CA SER A 348 -45.47 12.78 -31.26
C SER A 348 -44.11 13.25 -31.79
N PHE A 349 -43.05 13.06 -31.00
CA PHE A 349 -41.70 13.60 -31.26
C PHE A 349 -41.73 15.11 -31.52
N ALA A 350 -42.63 15.82 -30.83
CA ALA A 350 -42.84 17.25 -31.01
C ALA A 350 -41.93 18.06 -30.09
N PRO A 351 -41.32 19.15 -30.61
CA PRO A 351 -40.46 20.01 -29.81
C PRO A 351 -41.26 20.73 -28.72
N GLY A 352 -40.59 20.99 -27.60
CA GLY A 352 -41.13 21.81 -26.51
C GLY A 352 -41.22 23.30 -26.86
N SER A 353 -41.87 24.07 -26.00
CA SER A 353 -41.99 25.52 -26.17
C SER A 353 -40.68 26.25 -25.86
N GLU A 354 -40.35 27.29 -26.63
CA GLU A 354 -39.17 28.14 -26.38
C GLU A 354 -39.21 28.84 -25.01
N ASP A 355 -40.40 29.19 -24.53
CA ASP A 355 -40.60 29.85 -23.24
C ASP A 355 -40.05 29.03 -22.06
N ASN A 356 -40.08 27.69 -22.16
CA ASN A 356 -39.61 26.78 -21.12
C ASN A 356 -38.12 26.43 -21.24
N LEU A 357 -37.42 26.93 -22.27
CA LEU A 357 -36.07 26.46 -22.58
C LEU A 357 -35.04 26.86 -21.50
N THR A 358 -35.20 28.03 -20.90
CA THR A 358 -34.33 28.49 -19.79
C THR A 358 -34.54 27.64 -18.54
N ASP A 359 -35.79 27.30 -18.24
CA ASP A 359 -36.14 26.42 -17.12
C ASP A 359 -35.61 25.00 -17.35
N ALA A 360 -35.74 24.50 -18.58
CA ALA A 360 -35.22 23.18 -18.96
C ALA A 360 -33.69 23.10 -18.83
N ARG A 361 -32.95 24.12 -19.27
CA ARG A 361 -31.49 24.20 -19.10
C ARG A 361 -31.10 24.27 -17.62
N THR A 362 -31.85 25.03 -16.82
CA THR A 362 -31.61 25.11 -15.37
C THR A 362 -31.90 23.78 -14.67
N ALA A 363 -32.93 23.06 -15.12
CA ALA A 363 -33.26 21.72 -14.63
C ALA A 363 -32.19 20.70 -15.00
N ALA A 364 -31.67 20.74 -16.24
CA ALA A 364 -30.57 19.89 -16.70
C ALA A 364 -29.29 20.15 -15.89
N LEU A 365 -28.92 21.42 -15.71
CA LEU A 365 -27.77 21.83 -14.90
C LEU A 365 -27.91 21.34 -13.46
N THR A 366 -29.06 21.59 -12.83
CA THR A 366 -29.32 21.19 -11.45
C THR A 366 -29.30 19.67 -11.29
N THR A 367 -29.84 18.93 -12.26
CA THR A 367 -29.76 17.46 -12.28
C THR A 367 -28.32 16.97 -12.37
N MET A 368 -27.48 17.61 -13.19
CA MET A 368 -26.04 17.29 -13.26
C MET A 368 -25.31 17.60 -11.95
N VAL A 369 -25.61 18.72 -11.29
CA VAL A 369 -25.04 19.05 -9.97
C VAL A 369 -25.41 17.97 -8.95
N LEU A 370 -26.69 17.59 -8.86
CA LEU A 370 -27.15 16.55 -7.95
C LEU A 370 -26.55 15.18 -8.28
N PHE A 371 -26.43 14.84 -9.56
CA PHE A 371 -25.73 13.63 -9.98
C PHE A 371 -24.27 13.64 -9.55
N GLN A 372 -23.53 14.73 -9.74
CA GLN A 372 -22.14 14.85 -9.30
C GLN A 372 -22.03 14.67 -7.77
N MET A 373 -22.95 15.29 -7.02
CA MET A 373 -23.00 15.15 -5.56
C MET A 373 -23.26 13.72 -5.10
N VAL A 374 -24.09 12.96 -5.81
CA VAL A 374 -24.32 11.54 -5.49
C VAL A 374 -23.14 10.68 -5.99
N HIS A 375 -22.65 10.97 -7.18
CA HIS A 375 -21.61 10.20 -7.84
C HIS A 375 -20.25 10.32 -7.13
N VAL A 376 -19.93 11.47 -6.54
CA VAL A 376 -18.69 11.62 -5.76
C VAL A 376 -18.64 10.63 -4.59
N PHE A 377 -19.77 10.30 -3.96
CA PHE A 377 -19.83 9.26 -2.93
C PHE A 377 -19.62 7.86 -3.50
N ASN A 378 -20.12 7.60 -4.71
CA ASN A 378 -19.89 6.36 -5.43
C ASN A 378 -18.40 6.13 -5.77
N CYS A 379 -17.66 7.22 -5.98
CA CYS A 379 -16.22 7.23 -6.27
C CYS A 379 -15.33 7.05 -5.03
N ARG A 380 -15.90 7.02 -3.81
CA ARG A 380 -15.10 6.86 -2.58
C ARG A 380 -14.50 5.47 -2.41
N SER A 381 -14.97 4.48 -3.16
CA SER A 381 -14.42 3.13 -3.15
C SER A 381 -14.75 2.40 -4.44
N GLU A 382 -13.75 1.67 -4.95
CA GLU A 382 -13.88 0.84 -6.14
C GLU A 382 -14.73 -0.42 -5.86
N ASP A 383 -14.52 -1.06 -4.70
CA ASP A 383 -15.07 -2.39 -4.40
C ASP A 383 -16.01 -2.41 -3.20
N VAL A 384 -15.93 -1.42 -2.32
CA VAL A 384 -16.78 -1.36 -1.12
C VAL A 384 -18.09 -0.65 -1.49
N SER A 385 -19.19 -1.28 -1.07
CA SER A 385 -20.53 -0.70 -1.17
C SER A 385 -20.63 0.59 -0.36
N LEU A 386 -21.31 1.59 -0.92
CA LEU A 386 -21.58 2.87 -0.29
C LEU A 386 -22.28 2.69 1.07
N PHE A 387 -23.19 1.73 1.20
CA PHE A 387 -23.93 1.47 2.45
C PHE A 387 -23.08 0.90 3.59
N ARG A 388 -21.89 0.37 3.28
CA ARG A 388 -20.94 -0.12 4.31
C ARG A 388 -19.97 0.95 4.77
N LYS A 389 -19.87 2.08 4.04
CA LYS A 389 -18.92 3.16 4.33
C LYS A 389 -19.70 4.35 4.90
N SER A 390 -19.26 4.86 6.04
CA SER A 390 -19.90 6.04 6.63
C SER A 390 -19.76 7.24 5.69
N LEU A 391 -20.86 7.96 5.46
CA LEU A 391 -20.87 9.20 4.67
C LEU A 391 -19.96 10.28 5.30
N PHE A 392 -19.75 10.22 6.61
CA PHE A 392 -18.99 11.21 7.37
C PHE A 392 -17.51 10.86 7.58
N SER A 393 -17.03 9.73 7.06
CA SER A 393 -15.63 9.36 7.28
C SER A 393 -14.65 10.30 6.58
N ASN A 394 -15.08 10.98 5.51
CA ASN A 394 -14.36 12.10 4.91
C ASN A 394 -15.17 13.39 5.12
N LYS A 395 -14.81 14.16 6.15
CA LYS A 395 -15.49 15.42 6.50
C LYS A 395 -15.31 16.49 5.44
N VAL A 396 -14.14 16.53 4.79
CA VAL A 396 -13.84 17.49 3.72
C VAL A 396 -14.78 17.26 2.55
N LEU A 397 -14.97 15.99 2.16
CA LEU A 397 -15.93 15.63 1.12
C LEU A 397 -17.37 15.97 1.48
N PHE A 398 -17.82 15.59 2.66
CA PHE A 398 -19.18 15.86 3.09
C PHE A 398 -19.49 17.37 3.14
N LEU A 399 -18.59 18.16 3.73
CA LEU A 399 -18.73 19.62 3.78
C LEU A 399 -18.59 20.26 2.40
N GLY A 400 -17.68 19.77 1.56
CA GLY A 400 -17.50 20.25 0.19
C GLY A 400 -18.75 20.04 -0.67
N VAL A 401 -19.38 18.87 -0.57
CA VAL A 401 -20.65 18.58 -1.25
C VAL A 401 -21.76 19.53 -0.78
N LEU A 402 -21.90 19.75 0.53
CA LEU A 402 -22.90 20.70 1.04
C LEU A 402 -22.60 22.14 0.60
N ALA A 403 -21.33 22.54 0.60
CA ALA A 403 -20.91 23.85 0.13
C ALA A 403 -21.18 24.03 -1.37
N SER A 404 -20.92 23.02 -2.21
CA SER A 404 -21.18 23.10 -3.65
C SER A 404 -22.67 23.23 -3.94
N LEU A 405 -23.52 22.52 -3.20
CA LEU A 405 -24.98 22.68 -3.30
C LEU A 405 -25.42 24.07 -2.85
N ALA A 406 -24.91 24.56 -1.72
CA ALA A 406 -25.25 25.89 -1.23
C ALA A 406 -24.85 26.97 -2.23
N VAL A 407 -23.67 26.87 -2.84
CA VAL A 407 -23.20 27.78 -3.89
C VAL A 407 -24.08 27.69 -5.13
N HIS A 408 -24.44 26.48 -5.58
CA HIS A 408 -25.35 26.28 -6.72
C HIS A 408 -26.72 26.89 -6.47
N VAL A 409 -27.32 26.59 -5.32
CA VAL A 409 -28.63 27.13 -4.93
C VAL A 409 -28.59 28.66 -4.86
N THR A 410 -27.57 29.22 -4.22
CA THR A 410 -27.40 30.67 -4.11
C THR A 410 -27.22 31.33 -5.48
N ALA A 411 -26.47 30.70 -6.39
CA ALA A 411 -26.27 31.18 -7.76
C ALA A 411 -27.56 31.19 -8.60
N MET A 412 -28.55 30.35 -8.31
CA MET A 412 -29.83 30.42 -9.02
C MET A 412 -30.70 31.61 -8.60
N TYR A 413 -30.46 32.23 -7.43
CA TYR A 413 -31.26 33.35 -6.92
C TYR A 413 -30.55 34.70 -7.01
N LEU A 414 -29.26 34.72 -7.35
CA LEU A 414 -28.48 35.93 -7.53
C LEU A 414 -28.69 36.50 -8.96
N PRO A 415 -29.05 37.79 -9.11
CA PRO A 415 -29.35 38.35 -10.44
C PRO A 415 -28.19 38.33 -11.43
N TRP A 416 -26.96 38.54 -10.95
CA TRP A 416 -25.77 38.59 -11.81
C TRP A 416 -25.37 37.20 -12.31
N THR A 417 -25.54 36.15 -11.49
CA THR A 417 -25.30 34.76 -11.91
C THR A 417 -26.41 34.25 -12.81
N GLN A 418 -27.67 34.64 -12.59
CA GLN A 418 -28.77 34.31 -13.51
C GLN A 418 -28.51 34.84 -14.91
N GLN A 419 -28.05 36.09 -15.04
CA GLN A 419 -27.69 36.67 -16.33
C GLN A 419 -26.48 35.99 -16.96
N LEU A 420 -25.44 35.72 -16.18
CA LEU A 420 -24.20 35.10 -16.66
C LEU A 420 -24.39 33.66 -17.12
N LEU A 421 -25.15 32.87 -16.36
CA LEU A 421 -25.31 31.42 -16.56
C LEU A 421 -26.61 31.06 -17.29
N GLY A 422 -27.50 32.04 -17.54
CA GLY A 422 -28.81 31.80 -18.13
C GLY A 422 -29.69 30.92 -17.23
N LEU A 423 -29.81 31.28 -15.95
CA LEU A 423 -30.57 30.51 -14.96
C LEU A 423 -31.93 31.15 -14.68
N SER A 424 -32.88 30.30 -14.30
CA SER A 424 -34.19 30.69 -13.80
C SER A 424 -34.49 30.00 -12.46
N GLY A 425 -35.54 30.47 -11.76
CA GLY A 425 -36.00 29.79 -10.56
C GLY A 425 -36.67 28.47 -10.90
N LEU A 426 -36.31 27.40 -10.18
CA LEU A 426 -36.95 26.10 -10.34
C LEU A 426 -38.07 25.91 -9.31
N ASP A 427 -39.15 25.26 -9.74
CA ASP A 427 -40.22 24.85 -8.84
C ASP A 427 -39.81 23.62 -8.01
N LEU A 428 -40.57 23.36 -6.95
CA LEU A 428 -40.30 22.25 -6.05
C LEU A 428 -40.43 20.90 -6.76
N ASN A 429 -41.32 20.77 -7.73
CA ASN A 429 -41.52 19.52 -8.46
C ASN A 429 -40.29 19.14 -9.29
N THR A 430 -39.69 20.12 -9.98
CA THR A 430 -38.44 19.87 -10.73
C THR A 430 -37.30 19.49 -9.81
N TRP A 431 -37.19 20.11 -8.63
CA TRP A 431 -36.22 19.71 -7.60
C TRP A 431 -36.38 18.27 -7.15
N LEU A 432 -37.62 17.83 -6.91
CA LEU A 432 -37.92 16.46 -6.51
C LEU A 432 -37.59 15.45 -7.60
N TRP A 433 -37.94 15.75 -8.86
CA TRP A 433 -37.60 14.89 -10.00
C TRP A 433 -36.09 14.81 -10.23
N ALA A 434 -35.40 15.95 -10.23
CA ALA A 434 -33.94 15.99 -10.37
C ALA A 434 -33.25 15.19 -9.25
N GLY A 435 -33.72 15.34 -8.00
CA GLY A 435 -33.21 14.59 -6.86
C GLY A 435 -33.50 13.08 -6.94
N ALA A 436 -34.71 12.69 -7.35
CA ALA A 436 -35.09 11.29 -7.52
C ALA A 436 -34.25 10.62 -8.60
N VAL A 437 -34.08 11.29 -9.75
CA VAL A 437 -33.23 10.83 -10.85
C VAL A 437 -31.77 10.75 -10.39
N ALA A 438 -31.25 11.76 -9.68
CA ALA A 438 -29.89 11.72 -9.14
C ALA A 438 -29.65 10.54 -8.20
N ALA A 439 -30.60 10.23 -7.31
CA ALA A 439 -30.50 9.11 -6.38
C ALA A 439 -30.37 7.75 -7.07
N THR A 440 -30.91 7.60 -8.29
CA THR A 440 -30.77 6.34 -9.06
C THR A 440 -29.31 6.01 -9.40
N ALA A 441 -28.41 7.00 -9.46
CA ALA A 441 -26.99 6.74 -9.70
C ALA A 441 -26.34 5.88 -8.59
N ILE A 442 -26.88 5.91 -7.36
CA ILE A 442 -26.46 4.99 -6.29
C ILE A 442 -26.78 3.56 -6.68
N ILE A 443 -28.02 3.32 -7.11
CA ILE A 443 -28.52 1.98 -7.46
C ILE A 443 -27.70 1.41 -8.62
N VAL A 444 -27.47 2.21 -9.65
CA VAL A 444 -26.71 1.80 -10.85
C VAL A 444 -25.28 1.38 -10.49
N ASN A 445 -24.59 2.17 -9.66
CA ASN A 445 -23.23 1.86 -9.22
C ASN A 445 -23.18 0.63 -8.29
N GLU A 446 -24.12 0.53 -7.35
CA GLU A 446 -24.18 -0.58 -6.40
C GLU A 446 -24.57 -1.90 -7.07
N LEU A 447 -25.45 -1.87 -8.07
CA LEU A 447 -25.78 -3.04 -8.88
C LEU A 447 -24.54 -3.53 -9.65
N HIS A 448 -23.80 -2.61 -10.27
CA HIS A 448 -22.57 -2.97 -10.97
C HIS A 448 -21.50 -3.54 -10.01
N LYS A 449 -21.36 -3.00 -8.80
CA LYS A 449 -20.50 -3.55 -7.75
C LYS A 449 -20.96 -4.93 -7.26
N GLY A 450 -22.28 -5.14 -7.13
CA GLY A 450 -22.88 -6.36 -6.59
C GLY A 450 -22.88 -7.54 -7.57
N LEU A 451 -22.98 -7.28 -8.87
CA LEU A 451 -23.04 -8.31 -9.91
C LEU A 451 -21.68 -8.92 -10.27
N ARG A 452 -20.57 -8.31 -9.83
CA ARG A 452 -19.23 -8.76 -10.21
C ARG A 452 -18.55 -9.55 -9.08
N PRO A 453 -17.81 -10.63 -9.42
CA PRO A 453 -17.03 -11.35 -8.43
C PRO A 453 -16.05 -10.38 -7.77
N LYS A 454 -16.02 -10.38 -6.44
CA LYS A 454 -15.00 -9.62 -5.70
C LYS A 454 -13.64 -10.05 -6.23
N ARG A 455 -12.80 -9.08 -6.63
CA ARG A 455 -11.39 -9.35 -6.94
C ARG A 455 -10.84 -10.25 -5.83
N PRO A 456 -10.24 -11.41 -6.16
CA PRO A 456 -9.81 -12.36 -5.16
C PRO A 456 -8.93 -11.64 -4.13
N ARG A 457 -9.32 -11.74 -2.86
CA ARG A 457 -8.52 -11.24 -1.74
C ARG A 457 -7.25 -12.06 -1.71
N GLY A 458 -6.19 -11.54 -2.30
CA GLY A 458 -4.83 -12.08 -2.26
C GLY A 458 -4.79 -13.61 -2.33
N ALA A 459 -4.79 -14.17 -3.55
CA ALA A 459 -3.93 -15.32 -3.70
C ALA A 459 -2.50 -14.82 -3.38
N PRO A 460 -1.70 -15.51 -2.54
CA PRO A 460 -0.26 -15.25 -2.53
C PRO A 460 0.21 -15.29 -3.98
N ALA A 461 1.16 -14.43 -4.35
CA ALA A 461 1.64 -14.31 -5.72
C ALA A 461 1.95 -15.71 -6.30
N ALA A 462 0.96 -16.30 -6.98
CA ALA A 462 1.08 -17.56 -7.70
C ALA A 462 1.76 -17.30 -9.05
N GLY A 463 2.78 -16.43 -9.02
CA GLY A 463 3.63 -16.06 -10.15
C GLY A 463 5.03 -16.69 -10.04
N ARG A 464 5.31 -17.51 -9.02
CA ARG A 464 6.62 -18.18 -8.87
C ARG A 464 6.66 -19.65 -9.31
N GLN A 465 5.63 -20.17 -10.00
CA GLN A 465 5.64 -21.57 -10.50
C GLN A 465 5.19 -21.76 -11.95
N ALA A 466 4.94 -20.71 -12.73
CA ALA A 466 4.48 -20.83 -14.12
C ALA A 466 5.55 -20.55 -15.18
N ALA A 467 6.85 -20.70 -14.86
CA ALA A 467 7.96 -20.59 -15.79
C ALA A 467 8.83 -21.86 -15.86
N LEU A 468 8.27 -23.01 -15.47
CA LEU A 468 8.85 -24.34 -15.69
C LEU A 468 7.76 -25.26 -16.23
N ALA A 469 7.47 -25.11 -17.52
CA ALA A 469 6.77 -26.10 -18.34
C ALA A 469 7.24 -25.97 -19.80
#